data_AF-A0A9W8SAS3-F1
#
_entry.id   AF-A0A9W8SAS3-F1
#
_cell.length_a   1.000
_cell.length_b   1.000
_cell.length_c   1.000
_cell.angle_alpha   90.00
_cell.angle_beta   90.00
_cell.angle_gamma   90.00
#
_symmetry.space_group_name_H-M   'P 1'
#
loop_
_entity.id
_entity.type
_entity.pdbx_description
1 polymer ?
#
loop_
_entity_poly.entity_id
_entity_poly.type
_entity_poly.pdbx_seq_one_letter_code
_entity_poly.pdbx_strand_id
1 'polypeptide(L)'
;MAYLLTRNGDLIEGGLMGTTTVTGVDLTAMIGSSRTTIYFPFTDLSIPYDGAYKIKVDVYKVAYEDPDGYTFQEQTKSNRITVVNEAVPAAGAGSTERSVLRSLQNAGVPIP
;
A
#
# COMPACT_ATOMS: atom_id res chain seq x y z
N MET A 1 -6.92 0.60 -3.22
CA MET A 1 -6.32 0.47 -4.57
C MET A 1 -5.08 1.36 -4.65
N ALA A 2 -4.00 0.88 -5.25
CA ALA A 2 -2.74 1.60 -5.40
C ALA A 2 -2.54 2.06 -6.85
N TYR A 3 -1.93 3.23 -7.01
CA TYR A 3 -1.67 3.86 -8.29
C TYR A 3 -0.27 4.49 -8.31
N LEU A 4 0.39 4.48 -9.48
CA LEU A 4 1.65 5.20 -9.66
C LEU A 4 1.37 6.65 -10.09
N LEU A 5 2.04 7.60 -9.46
CA LEU A 5 2.02 9.00 -9.82
C LEU A 5 3.41 9.45 -10.30
N THR A 6 3.43 10.34 -11.30
CA THR A 6 4.64 11.10 -11.68
C THR A 6 5.08 12.02 -10.54
N ARG A 7 6.28 12.60 -10.65
CA ARG A 7 6.75 13.66 -9.75
C ARG A 7 5.77 14.83 -9.64
N ASN A 8 5.06 15.15 -10.72
CA ASN A 8 4.11 16.27 -10.80
C ASN A 8 2.73 15.91 -10.24
N GLY A 9 2.49 14.63 -9.96
CA GLY A 9 1.23 14.13 -9.41
C GLY A 9 0.28 13.56 -10.46
N ASP A 10 0.70 13.45 -11.72
CA ASP A 10 -0.10 12.87 -12.80
C ASP A 10 -0.19 11.35 -12.63
N LEU A 11 -1.38 10.79 -12.87
CA LEU A 11 -1.60 9.36 -12.83
C LEU A 11 -0.91 8.69 -14.02
N ILE A 12 -0.16 7.61 -13.75
CA ILE A 12 0.39 6.75 -14.80
C ILE A 12 -0.47 5.50 -14.87
N GLU A 13 -1.32 5.43 -15.87
CA GLU A 13 -2.16 4.26 -16.13
C GLU A 13 -1.28 3.04 -16.44
N GLY A 14 -1.54 1.92 -15.77
CA GLY A 14 -0.69 0.72 -15.87
C GLY A 14 0.74 0.89 -15.34
N GLY A 15 1.02 1.95 -14.56
CA GLY A 15 2.37 2.23 -14.05
C GLY A 15 2.84 1.31 -12.92
N LEU A 16 1.93 0.59 -12.26
CA LEU A 16 2.26 -0.45 -11.28
C LEU A 16 2.02 -1.83 -11.88
N MET A 17 2.90 -2.77 -11.58
CA MET A 17 2.71 -4.21 -11.80
C MET A 17 2.52 -4.92 -10.45
N GLY A 18 1.98 -6.14 -10.49
CA GLY A 18 1.60 -6.91 -9.32
C GLY A 18 0.18 -6.61 -8.83
N THR A 19 -0.08 -6.84 -7.55
CA THR A 19 -1.40 -6.67 -6.96
C THR A 19 -1.64 -5.22 -6.55
N THR A 20 -2.41 -4.49 -7.36
CA THR A 20 -2.75 -3.07 -7.10
C THR A 20 -4.00 -2.89 -6.23
N THR A 21 -4.69 -3.97 -5.87
CA THR A 21 -5.88 -3.92 -5.01
C THR A 21 -5.79 -4.99 -3.94
N VAL A 22 -5.96 -4.58 -2.68
CA VAL A 22 -5.88 -5.46 -1.52
C VAL A 22 -7.04 -5.19 -0.58
N THR A 23 -7.45 -6.22 0.16
CA THR A 23 -8.40 -6.10 1.26
C THR A 23 -7.65 -5.66 2.52
N GLY A 24 -8.24 -4.74 3.28
CA GLY A 24 -7.67 -4.30 4.55
C GLY A 24 -7.69 -5.41 5.60
N VAL A 25 -6.62 -5.51 6.37
CA VAL A 25 -6.47 -6.44 7.49
C VAL A 25 -6.64 -5.65 8.78
N ASP A 26 -7.69 -5.96 9.54
CA ASP A 26 -7.92 -5.36 10.85
C ASP A 26 -6.99 -6.01 11.89
N LEU A 27 -6.06 -5.22 12.43
CA LEU A 27 -5.14 -5.67 13.47
C LEU A 27 -5.47 -5.08 14.85
N THR A 28 -6.57 -4.34 14.99
CA THR A 28 -6.92 -3.57 16.19
C THR A 28 -6.77 -4.40 17.47
N ALA A 29 -7.40 -5.58 17.50
CA ALA A 29 -7.36 -6.49 18.64
C ALA A 29 -5.98 -7.11 18.85
N MET A 30 -5.27 -7.46 17.77
CA MET A 30 -3.95 -8.12 17.85
C MET A 30 -2.86 -7.21 18.40
N ILE A 31 -2.93 -5.91 18.09
CA ILE A 31 -1.96 -4.93 18.60
C ILE A 31 -2.43 -4.24 19.88
N GLY A 32 -3.57 -4.64 20.45
CA GLY A 32 -4.14 -4.06 21.67
C GLY A 32 -4.48 -2.57 21.54
N SER A 33 -4.81 -2.09 20.34
CA SER A 33 -5.13 -0.68 20.10
C SER A 33 -6.57 -0.37 20.49
N SER A 34 -6.78 0.79 21.12
CA SER A 34 -8.11 1.36 21.36
C SER A 34 -8.71 2.04 20.12
N ARG A 35 -7.91 2.24 19.07
CA ARG A 35 -8.33 2.81 17.79
C ARG A 35 -8.30 1.75 16.71
N THR A 36 -9.35 1.69 15.89
CA THR A 36 -9.40 0.82 14.72
C THR A 36 -8.16 1.02 13.86
N THR A 37 -7.39 -0.06 13.68
CA THR A 37 -6.12 -0.05 12.97
C THR A 37 -6.16 -1.10 11.88
N ILE A 38 -6.41 -0.62 10.65
CA ILE A 38 -6.50 -1.46 9.45
C ILE A 38 -5.25 -1.20 8.61
N TYR A 39 -4.58 -2.28 8.21
CA TYR A 39 -3.43 -2.22 7.31
C TYR A 39 -3.81 -2.74 5.93
N PHE A 40 -3.26 -2.13 4.90
CA PHE A 40 -3.44 -2.53 3.50
C PHE A 40 -2.07 -2.97 2.95
N PRO A 41 -1.70 -4.25 3.14
CA PRO A 41 -0.37 -4.73 2.75
C PRO A 41 -0.30 -5.00 1.26
N PHE A 42 0.55 -4.26 0.56
CA PHE A 42 0.89 -4.49 -0.84
C PHE A 42 2.25 -5.19 -0.90
N THR A 43 2.28 -6.50 -1.14
CA THR A 43 3.48 -7.34 -0.97
C THR A 43 4.25 -7.60 -2.27
N ASP A 44 3.64 -7.33 -3.42
CA ASP A 44 4.17 -7.68 -4.74
C ASP A 44 4.11 -6.50 -5.73
N LEU A 45 3.99 -5.26 -5.24
CA LEU A 45 4.02 -4.08 -6.11
C LEU A 45 5.41 -3.85 -6.70
N SER A 46 5.46 -3.66 -8.01
CA SER A 46 6.68 -3.27 -8.72
C SER A 46 6.44 -2.13 -9.70
N ILE A 47 7.47 -1.30 -9.89
CA ILE A 47 7.48 -0.21 -10.87
C ILE A 47 8.42 -0.64 -12.02
N PRO A 48 7.90 -0.80 -13.26
CA PRO A 48 8.68 -1.38 -14.36
C PRO A 48 9.64 -0.42 -15.05
N TYR A 49 9.54 0.88 -14.79
CA TYR A 49 10.31 1.90 -15.51
C TYR A 49 11.10 2.79 -14.55
N ASP A 50 12.28 3.20 -14.99
CA ASP A 50 13.13 4.14 -14.26
C ASP A 50 12.50 5.52 -14.16
N GLY A 51 12.66 6.15 -13.00
CA GLY A 51 12.14 7.48 -12.76
C GLY A 51 11.91 7.82 -11.31
N ALA A 52 11.29 8.98 -11.08
CA ALA A 52 10.92 9.46 -9.76
C ALA A 52 9.40 9.51 -9.62
N TYR A 53 8.87 8.75 -8.66
CA TYR A 53 7.44 8.50 -8.53
C TYR A 53 6.95 8.66 -7.09
N LYS A 54 5.63 8.61 -6.93
CA LYS A 54 4.95 8.34 -5.67
C LYS A 54 3.89 7.29 -5.90
N ILE A 55 3.60 6.47 -4.90
CA ILE A 55 2.45 5.57 -4.90
C ILE A 55 1.31 6.28 -4.18
N LYS A 56 0.16 6.41 -4.84
CA LYS A 56 -1.09 6.85 -4.22
C LYS A 56 -1.89 5.61 -3.82
N VAL A 57 -2.46 5.61 -2.62
CA VAL A 57 -3.39 4.57 -2.18
C VAL A 57 -4.73 5.22 -1.87
N ASP A 58 -5.77 4.76 -2.56
CA ASP A 58 -7.16 5.14 -2.32
C ASP A 58 -7.85 4.02 -1.54
N VAL A 59 -8.55 4.38 -0.48
CA VAL A 59 -9.30 3.46 0.39
C VAL A 59 -10.78 3.58 0.07
N TYR A 60 -11.40 2.43 -0.18
CA TYR A 60 -12.83 2.32 -0.46
C TYR A 60 -13.47 1.40 0.56
N LYS A 61 -14.72 1.70 0.91
CA LYS A 61 -15.57 0.86 1.74
C LYS A 61 -16.69 0.32 0.88
N VAL A 62 -16.93 -0.99 0.94
CA VAL A 62 -18.10 -1.61 0.29
C VAL A 62 -19.37 -1.04 0.92
N ALA A 63 -20.28 -0.60 0.07
CA ALA A 63 -21.54 0.02 0.47
C ALA A 63 -22.68 -0.62 -0.32
N TYR A 64 -23.37 -1.59 0.29
CA TYR A 64 -24.43 -2.35 -0.38
C TYR A 64 -25.67 -1.52 -0.73
N GLU A 65 -25.83 -0.37 -0.10
CA GLU A 65 -26.92 0.58 -0.35
C GLU A 65 -26.56 1.63 -1.41
N ASP A 66 -25.28 1.71 -1.79
CA ASP A 66 -24.80 2.62 -2.83
C ASP A 66 -24.98 1.96 -4.22
N PRO A 67 -25.57 2.64 -5.22
CA PRO A 67 -25.71 2.11 -6.57
C PRO A 67 -24.39 1.69 -7.22
N ASP A 68 -23.28 2.35 -6.86
CA ASP A 68 -21.93 2.03 -7.35
C ASP A 68 -21.29 0.86 -6.56
N GLY A 69 -21.92 0.44 -5.46
CA GLY A 69 -21.50 -0.69 -4.61
C GLY A 69 -20.35 -0.38 -3.66
N TYR A 70 -19.78 0.83 -3.71
CA TYR A 70 -18.68 1.26 -2.85
C TYR A 70 -18.66 2.77 -2.65
N THR A 71 -18.03 3.20 -1.56
CA THR A 71 -17.83 4.62 -1.25
C THR A 71 -16.36 4.89 -0.95
N PHE A 72 -15.78 5.91 -1.61
CA PHE A 72 -14.44 6.41 -1.30
C PHE A 72 -14.38 6.92 0.14
N GLN A 73 -13.31 6.57 0.87
CA GLN A 73 -13.12 6.96 2.27
C GLN A 73 -12.01 7.98 2.41
N GLU A 74 -10.80 7.62 1.93
CA GLU A 74 -9.60 8.41 2.15
C GLU A 74 -8.55 8.07 1.09
N GLN A 75 -7.57 8.95 0.90
CA GLN A 75 -6.40 8.68 0.09
C GLN A 75 -5.13 9.09 0.82
N THR A 76 -4.03 8.41 0.52
CA THR A 76 -2.69 8.81 0.96
C THR A 76 -1.66 8.65 -0.14
N LYS A 77 -0.49 9.27 0.01
CA LYS A 77 0.61 9.19 -0.94
C LYS A 77 1.89 8.81 -0.19
N SER A 78 2.68 7.94 -0.80
CA SER A 78 3.99 7.58 -0.29
C SER A 78 4.96 8.79 -0.35
N ASN A 79 6.08 8.63 0.34
CA ASN A 79 7.28 9.41 0.06
C ASN A 79 7.75 9.18 -1.39
N ARG A 80 8.64 10.05 -1.87
CA ARG A 80 9.21 9.91 -3.22
C ARG A 80 10.01 8.60 -3.32
N ILE A 81 9.73 7.84 -4.37
CA ILE A 81 10.44 6.62 -4.75
C ILE A 81 11.28 6.96 -5.99
N THR A 82 12.55 6.57 -5.98
CA THR A 82 13.43 6.67 -7.15
C THR A 82 13.72 5.25 -7.62
N VAL A 83 13.39 4.97 -8.88
CA VAL A 83 13.63 3.69 -9.55
C VAL A 83 14.73 3.90 -10.56
N VAL A 84 15.74 3.03 -10.53
CA VAL A 84 16.91 3.08 -11.40
C VAL A 84 17.25 1.68 -11.89
N ASN A 85 17.71 1.56 -13.13
CA ASN A 85 18.17 0.31 -13.71
C ASN A 85 19.64 0.03 -13.37
N GLU A 86 19.95 0.04 -12.07
CA GLU A 86 21.25 -0.32 -11.53
C GLU A 86 21.09 -1.02 -10.17
N ALA A 87 22.11 -1.77 -9.77
CA ALA A 87 22.10 -2.45 -8.49
C ALA A 87 22.15 -1.43 -7.35
N VAL A 88 21.06 -1.32 -6.60
CA VAL A 88 20.97 -0.50 -5.38
C VAL A 88 20.99 -1.39 -4.14
N PRO A 89 21.58 -0.94 -3.02
CA PRO A 89 21.50 -1.66 -1.76
C PRO A 89 20.04 -1.85 -1.34
N ALA A 90 19.69 -3.05 -0.90
CA ALA A 90 18.37 -3.32 -0.35
C ALA A 90 18.14 -2.46 0.91
N ALA A 91 17.09 -1.63 0.89
CA ALA A 91 16.64 -0.93 2.08
C ALA A 91 15.93 -1.91 3.00
N GLY A 92 16.47 -2.11 4.20
CA GLY A 92 15.80 -2.91 5.22
C GLY A 92 14.70 -2.10 5.91
N ALA A 93 13.63 -2.78 6.34
CA ALA A 93 12.57 -2.18 7.13
C ALA A 93 13.15 -1.57 8.43
N GLY A 94 12.66 -0.40 8.83
CA GLY A 94 12.95 0.23 10.13
C GLY A 94 12.36 -0.57 11.32
N SER A 95 12.70 -0.19 12.55
CA SER A 95 12.20 -0.89 13.75
C SER A 95 10.66 -0.89 13.85
N THR A 96 10.04 0.26 13.59
CA THR A 96 8.57 0.40 13.56
C THR A 96 7.95 -0.45 12.47
N GLU A 97 8.51 -0.42 11.26
CA GLU A 97 8.03 -1.22 10.13
C GLU A 97 8.13 -2.71 10.42
N ARG A 98 9.27 -3.18 10.97
CA ARG A 98 9.43 -4.59 11.40
C ARG A 98 8.40 -5.00 12.44
N SER A 99 7.99 -4.10 13.33
CA SER A 99 6.93 -4.39 14.30
C SER A 99 5.60 -4.63 13.59
N VAL A 100 5.25 -3.77 12.64
CA VAL A 100 4.03 -3.91 11.83
C VAL A 100 4.05 -5.18 10.98
N LEU A 101 5.17 -5.46 10.30
CA LEU A 101 5.32 -6.65 9.47
C LEU A 101 5.15 -7.94 10.28
N ARG A 102 5.71 -7.99 11.50
CA ARG A 102 5.50 -9.14 12.41
C ARG A 102 4.04 -9.29 12.83
N SER A 103 3.36 -8.19 13.14
CA SER A 103 1.92 -8.26 13.47
C SER A 103 1.09 -8.77 12.30
N LEU A 104 1.42 -8.37 11.07
CA LEU A 104 0.78 -8.87 9.85
C LEU A 104 1.07 -10.36 9.61
N GLN A 105 2.31 -10.81 9.79
CA GLN A 105 2.67 -12.22 9.69
C GLN A 105 1.94 -13.08 10.73
N ASN A 106 1.84 -12.60 11.97
CA ASN A 106 1.08 -13.26 13.03
C ASN A 106 -0.43 -13.33 12.72
N ALA A 107 -0.94 -12.39 11.91
CA ALA A 107 -2.30 -12.41 11.40
C ALA A 107 -2.50 -13.32 10.17
N GLY A 108 -1.45 -14.02 9.72
CA GLY A 108 -1.49 -14.93 8.57
C GLY A 108 -1.32 -14.23 7.22
N VAL A 109 -0.92 -12.96 7.19
CA VAL A 109 -0.61 -12.26 5.93
C VAL A 109 0.72 -12.79 5.36
N PRO A 110 0.78 -13.20 4.08
CA PRO A 110 2.00 -13.72 3.46
C PRO A 110 2.96 -12.58 3.12
N ILE A 111 3.61 -12.03 4.15
CA ILE A 111 4.69 -11.05 4.00
C ILE A 111 6.00 -11.81 3.72
N PRO A 112 6.67 -11.54 2.59
CA PRO A 112 7.95 -12.17 2.24
C PRO A 112 9.10 -11.77 3.18
#